data_AF-A0A6M2DSN9-F1
#
_entry.id   AF-A0A6M2DSN9-F1
#
_cell.length_a   1.000
_cell.length_b   1.000
_cell.length_c   1.000
_cell.angle_alpha   90.00
_cell.angle_beta   90.00
_cell.angle_gamma   90.00
#
_symmetry.space_group_name_H-M   'P 1'
#
loop_
_entity.id
_entity.type
_entity.pdbx_description
1 polymer ?
#
loop_
_entity_poly.entity_id
_entity_poly.type
_entity_poly.pdbx_seq_one_letter_code
_entity_poly.pdbx_strand_id
1 'polypeptide(L)'
;SSHKKSLLYAKFKRLKNCNWSTLRSSELSKMMKSLAAECDSTLLDKMYDFRITDEQLYIFTGLQRENIPELRDLLTTMRNTDSRSVVQALIVFLFKLRTGNSYRLISATLQLENDILVSKYCDQVIQSFEKDVLPQYFGCPSMSRKNLIENHSSLLLKSLFADRSDKFFLICEKSSNNAYQRKSFSGRKKVPLCKPFIICTTMPNHRHYWWY
;
A
#
# COMPACT_ATOMS: atom_id res chain seq x y z
N SER A 1 12.96 26.49 -20.59
CA SER A 1 11.59 27.05 -20.60
C SER A 1 11.31 27.93 -21.82
N SER A 2 12.14 28.93 -22.15
CA SER A 2 11.96 29.86 -23.29
C SER A 2 12.01 29.20 -24.69
N HIS A 3 12.91 28.22 -24.89
CA HIS A 3 13.10 27.59 -26.21
C HIS A 3 11.89 26.76 -26.68
N LYS A 4 11.22 26.04 -25.76
CA LYS A 4 10.00 25.25 -26.06
C LYS A 4 8.82 26.15 -26.49
N LYS A 5 8.68 27.34 -25.88
CA LYS A 5 7.66 28.33 -26.27
C LYS A 5 7.87 28.86 -27.69
N SER A 6 9.12 29.13 -28.08
CA SER A 6 9.44 29.59 -29.45
C SER A 6 9.13 28.54 -30.53
N LEU A 7 9.40 27.26 -30.22
CA LEU A 7 9.15 26.14 -31.13
C LEU A 7 7.65 25.87 -31.33
N LEU A 8 6.87 25.97 -30.25
CA LEU A 8 5.41 25.89 -30.28
C LEU A 8 4.81 27.04 -31.10
N TYR A 9 5.31 28.27 -30.92
CA TYR A 9 4.87 29.43 -31.69
C TYR A 9 5.18 29.30 -33.19
N ALA A 10 6.34 28.78 -33.54
CA ALA A 10 6.72 28.49 -34.93
C ALA A 10 5.86 27.37 -35.56
N LYS A 11 5.53 26.31 -34.81
CA LYS A 11 4.58 25.27 -35.23
C LYS A 11 3.16 25.82 -35.43
N PHE A 12 2.72 26.72 -34.55
CA PHE A 12 1.42 27.37 -34.64
C PHE A 12 1.29 28.23 -35.92
N LYS A 13 2.36 28.95 -36.29
CA LYS A 13 2.41 29.73 -37.53
C LYS A 13 2.32 28.86 -38.78
N ARG A 14 2.84 27.62 -38.74
CA ARG A 14 2.71 26.64 -39.84
C ARG A 14 1.31 26.04 -39.95
N LEU A 15 0.63 25.76 -38.83
CA LEU A 15 -0.73 25.22 -38.84
C LEU A 15 -1.78 26.20 -39.38
N LYS A 16 -1.53 27.51 -39.27
CA LYS A 16 -2.43 28.57 -39.79
C LYS A 16 -2.56 28.57 -41.33
N ASN A 17 -1.69 27.85 -42.05
CA ASN A 17 -1.68 27.77 -43.51
C ASN A 17 -2.30 26.47 -44.07
N CYS A 18 -2.92 25.63 -43.24
CA CYS A 18 -3.61 24.41 -43.70
C CYS A 18 -5.09 24.70 -44.00
N ASN A 19 -5.45 24.77 -45.29
CA ASN A 19 -6.82 25.00 -45.78
C ASN A 19 -7.78 23.80 -45.64
N TRP A 20 -7.50 22.83 -44.76
CA TRP A 20 -8.24 21.55 -44.68
C TRP A 20 -8.89 21.24 -43.33
N SER A 21 -8.87 22.16 -42.35
CA SER A 21 -9.56 21.93 -41.08
C SER A 21 -10.69 22.93 -40.87
N THR A 22 -11.93 22.45 -40.87
CA THR A 22 -13.18 23.14 -40.48
C THR A 22 -13.26 23.54 -39.00
N LEU A 23 -12.17 23.37 -38.24
CA LEU A 23 -12.13 23.60 -36.80
C LEU A 23 -12.18 25.10 -36.50
N ARG A 24 -13.18 25.54 -35.73
CA ARG A 24 -13.30 26.95 -35.33
C ARG A 24 -12.15 27.34 -34.39
N SER A 25 -11.73 28.60 -34.42
CA SER A 25 -10.67 29.11 -33.54
C SER A 25 -10.95 28.85 -32.05
N SER A 26 -12.22 28.91 -31.63
CA SER A 26 -12.66 28.57 -30.27
C SER A 26 -12.47 27.09 -29.92
N GLU A 27 -12.69 26.18 -30.88
CA GLU A 27 -12.49 24.74 -30.70
C GLU A 27 -11.01 24.40 -30.62
N LEU A 28 -10.20 25.02 -31.49
CA LEU A 28 -8.74 24.90 -31.43
C LEU A 28 -8.18 25.41 -30.09
N SER A 29 -8.71 26.53 -29.59
CA SER A 29 -8.30 27.07 -28.28
C SER A 29 -8.69 26.15 -27.12
N LYS A 30 -9.90 25.58 -27.15
CA LYS A 30 -10.33 24.58 -26.16
C LYS A 30 -9.44 23.34 -26.21
N MET A 31 -9.16 22.83 -27.41
CA MET A 31 -8.34 21.66 -27.63
C MET A 31 -6.89 21.89 -27.18
N MET A 32 -6.33 23.08 -27.44
CA MET A 32 -5.00 23.47 -26.97
C MET A 32 -4.95 23.61 -25.45
N LYS A 33 -5.99 24.17 -24.82
CA LYS A 33 -6.10 24.25 -23.35
C LYS A 33 -6.20 22.87 -22.71
N SER A 34 -6.99 21.95 -23.27
CA SER A 34 -7.07 20.58 -22.78
C SER A 34 -5.74 19.85 -22.97
N LEU A 35 -5.06 20.03 -24.10
CA LEU A 35 -3.75 19.43 -24.35
C LEU A 35 -2.68 19.96 -23.40
N ALA A 36 -2.70 21.27 -23.11
CA ALA A 36 -1.78 21.88 -22.15
C ALA A 36 -1.99 21.31 -20.73
N ALA A 37 -3.25 21.19 -20.28
CA ALA A 37 -3.56 20.56 -19.01
C ALA A 37 -3.13 19.09 -18.96
N GLU A 38 -3.33 18.33 -20.04
CA GLU A 38 -2.90 16.94 -20.16
C GLU A 38 -1.35 16.81 -20.12
N CYS A 39 -0.64 17.77 -20.71
CA CYS A 39 0.83 17.82 -20.70
C CYS A 39 1.41 18.21 -19.33
N ASP A 40 0.71 19.06 -18.58
CA ASP A 40 1.16 19.49 -17.25
C ASP A 40 0.73 18.52 -16.13
N SER A 41 -0.19 17.59 -16.41
CA SER A 41 -0.61 16.56 -15.45
C SER A 41 0.53 15.56 -15.17
N THR A 42 0.88 15.42 -13.88
CA THR A 42 1.86 14.41 -13.44
C THR A 42 1.25 13.01 -13.51
N LEU A 43 2.10 11.99 -13.41
CA LEU A 43 1.61 10.61 -13.30
C LEU A 43 0.75 10.43 -12.04
N LEU A 44 1.08 11.15 -10.96
CA LEU A 44 0.29 11.20 -9.74
C LEU A 44 -1.09 11.84 -9.95
N ASP A 45 -1.19 12.92 -10.72
CA ASP A 45 -2.48 13.57 -11.03
C ASP A 45 -3.37 12.65 -11.85
N LYS A 46 -2.78 11.87 -12.76
CA LYS A 46 -3.48 10.82 -13.50
C LYS A 46 -3.95 9.68 -12.59
N MET A 47 -3.29 9.44 -11.46
CA MET A 47 -3.72 8.44 -10.49
C MET A 47 -4.94 8.88 -9.69
N TYR A 48 -5.11 10.19 -9.44
CA TYR A 48 -6.31 10.72 -8.79
C TYR A 48 -7.58 10.46 -9.62
N ASP A 49 -7.50 10.72 -10.92
CA ASP A 49 -8.62 10.55 -11.86
C ASP A 49 -8.73 9.12 -12.43
N PHE A 50 -7.97 8.14 -11.93
CA PHE A 50 -7.86 6.79 -12.50
C PHE A 50 -7.54 6.75 -14.01
N ARG A 51 -6.85 7.79 -14.51
CA ARG A 51 -6.39 7.91 -15.91
C ARG A 51 -5.13 7.11 -16.21
N ILE A 52 -4.51 6.48 -15.21
CA ILE A 52 -3.48 5.46 -15.47
C ILE A 52 -4.13 4.22 -16.10
N THR A 53 -3.40 3.53 -16.96
CA THR A 53 -3.92 2.28 -17.55
C THR A 53 -3.96 1.17 -16.50
N ASP A 54 -4.84 0.18 -16.67
CA ASP A 54 -4.92 -0.97 -15.76
C ASP A 54 -3.62 -1.75 -15.70
N GLU A 55 -2.93 -1.86 -16.83
CA GLU A 55 -1.62 -2.47 -16.92
C GLU A 55 -0.59 -1.71 -16.07
N GLN A 56 -0.55 -0.37 -16.15
CA GLN A 56 0.34 0.44 -15.32
C GLN A 56 0.01 0.32 -13.83
N LEU A 57 -1.28 0.36 -13.48
CA LEU A 57 -1.72 0.17 -12.11
C LEU A 57 -1.26 -1.20 -11.56
N TYR A 58 -1.46 -2.25 -12.36
CA TYR A 58 -1.05 -3.61 -11.99
C TYR A 58 0.48 -3.75 -11.91
N ILE A 59 1.23 -3.12 -12.81
CA ILE A 59 2.70 -3.08 -12.75
C ILE A 59 3.18 -2.41 -11.47
N PHE A 60 2.56 -1.30 -11.06
CA PHE A 60 2.97 -0.56 -9.87
C PHE A 60 2.50 -1.20 -8.58
N THR A 61 1.29 -1.76 -8.52
CA THR A 61 0.68 -2.20 -7.26
C THR A 61 0.54 -3.72 -7.14
N GLY A 62 0.44 -4.42 -8.26
CA GLY A 62 0.07 -5.84 -8.31
C GLY A 62 -1.41 -6.12 -8.12
N LEU A 63 -2.22 -5.07 -8.05
CA LEU A 63 -3.66 -5.16 -7.85
C LEU A 63 -4.40 -4.73 -9.11
N GLN A 64 -5.59 -5.30 -9.31
CA GLN A 64 -6.50 -4.82 -10.34
C GLN A 64 -7.20 -3.55 -9.87
N ARG A 65 -7.81 -2.80 -10.79
CA ARG A 65 -8.45 -1.52 -10.50
C ARG A 65 -9.55 -1.65 -9.45
N GLU A 66 -10.28 -2.75 -9.50
CA GLU A 66 -11.42 -3.08 -8.65
C GLU A 66 -11.01 -3.24 -7.18
N ASN A 67 -9.76 -3.65 -6.92
CA ASN A 67 -9.26 -3.84 -5.55
C ASN A 67 -8.90 -2.52 -4.86
N ILE A 68 -8.63 -1.45 -5.62
CA ILE A 68 -8.17 -0.17 -5.04
C ILE A 68 -9.28 0.51 -4.24
N PRO A 69 -10.54 0.64 -4.72
CA PRO A 69 -11.65 1.14 -3.92
C PRO A 69 -11.89 0.32 -2.65
N GLU A 70 -11.89 -1.02 -2.75
CA GLU A 70 -12.08 -1.90 -1.59
C GLU A 70 -11.04 -1.63 -0.51
N LEU A 71 -9.76 -1.54 -0.89
CA LEU A 71 -8.67 -1.26 0.05
C LEU A 71 -8.74 0.16 0.61
N ARG A 72 -9.17 1.13 -0.20
CA ARG A 72 -9.38 2.52 0.23
C ARG A 72 -10.50 2.59 1.27
N ASP A 73 -11.58 1.84 1.11
CA ASP A 73 -12.73 1.86 2.01
C ASP A 73 -12.41 1.27 3.38
N LEU A 74 -11.38 0.42 3.48
CA LEU A 74 -10.84 -0.06 4.74
C LEU A 74 -10.09 1.03 5.54
N LEU A 75 -9.56 2.07 4.88
CA LEU A 75 -8.77 3.15 5.51
C LEU A 75 -9.64 4.32 5.97
N THR A 76 -10.61 4.03 6.83
CA THR A 76 -11.68 4.98 7.24
C THR A 76 -11.19 6.26 7.93
N THR A 77 -10.03 6.23 8.58
CA THR A 77 -9.46 7.39 9.28
C THR A 77 -8.59 8.27 8.38
N MET A 78 -8.19 7.77 7.21
CA MET A 78 -7.45 8.54 6.23
C MET A 78 -8.40 9.49 5.47
N ARG A 79 -8.01 10.76 5.34
CA ARG A 79 -8.80 11.78 4.61
C ARG A 79 -8.03 12.29 3.41
N ASN A 80 -8.75 12.82 2.42
CA ASN A 80 -8.12 13.60 1.35
C ASN A 80 -7.58 14.92 1.93
N THR A 81 -6.50 15.40 1.33
CA THR A 81 -5.88 16.70 1.60
C THR A 81 -5.85 17.53 0.33
N ASP A 82 -5.67 18.85 0.42
CA ASP A 82 -5.66 19.73 -0.75
C ASP A 82 -4.63 19.33 -1.81
N SER A 83 -3.51 18.75 -1.40
CA SER A 83 -2.43 18.32 -2.29
C SER A 83 -2.51 16.86 -2.73
N ARG A 84 -3.39 16.03 -2.15
CA ARG A 84 -3.33 14.57 -2.33
C ARG A 84 -4.58 13.84 -1.85
N SER A 85 -4.99 12.83 -2.62
CA SER A 85 -6.05 11.88 -2.28
C SER A 85 -5.56 10.62 -1.56
N VAL A 86 -6.49 9.95 -0.87
CA VAL A 86 -6.27 8.62 -0.26
C VAL A 86 -5.79 7.61 -1.30
N VAL A 87 -6.38 7.60 -2.49
CA VAL A 87 -6.00 6.71 -3.60
C VAL A 87 -4.55 6.94 -4.04
N GLN A 88 -4.12 8.20 -4.19
CA GLN A 88 -2.73 8.50 -4.56
C GLN A 88 -1.74 8.02 -3.49
N ALA A 89 -2.01 8.26 -2.20
CA ALA A 89 -1.15 7.74 -1.12
C ALA A 89 -1.08 6.22 -1.15
N LEU A 90 -2.23 5.57 -1.33
CA LEU A 90 -2.34 4.13 -1.32
C LEU A 90 -1.54 3.50 -2.46
N ILE A 91 -1.65 4.03 -3.68
CA ILE A 91 -0.86 3.53 -4.81
C ILE A 91 0.64 3.78 -4.60
N VAL A 92 1.04 4.93 -4.04
CA VAL A 92 2.45 5.20 -3.71
C VAL A 92 2.98 4.19 -2.70
N PHE A 93 2.21 3.91 -1.65
CA PHE A 93 2.54 2.91 -0.64
C PHE A 93 2.63 1.49 -1.24
N LEU A 94 1.65 1.08 -2.05
CA LEU A 94 1.66 -0.21 -2.73
C LEU A 94 2.84 -0.34 -3.70
N PHE A 95 3.19 0.73 -4.40
CA PHE A 95 4.34 0.77 -5.28
C PHE A 95 5.65 0.60 -4.51
N LYS A 96 5.77 1.23 -3.34
CA LYS A 96 6.88 1.01 -2.42
C LYS A 96 6.95 -0.44 -1.93
N LEU A 97 5.82 -1.03 -1.52
CA LEU A 97 5.77 -2.41 -1.05
C LEU A 97 6.15 -3.41 -2.15
N ARG A 98 5.62 -3.23 -3.36
CA ARG A 98 5.86 -4.15 -4.48
C ARG A 98 7.31 -4.13 -4.95
N THR A 99 7.91 -2.94 -5.05
CA THR A 99 9.22 -2.79 -5.68
C THR A 99 10.38 -2.69 -4.71
N GLY A 100 10.13 -2.29 -3.46
CA GLY A 100 11.19 -2.01 -2.49
C GLY A 100 12.06 -0.80 -2.83
N ASN A 101 11.80 -0.11 -3.94
CA ASN A 101 12.63 0.98 -4.48
C ASN A 101 12.84 2.14 -3.50
N SER A 102 13.94 2.87 -3.64
CA SER A 102 14.21 4.04 -2.81
C SER A 102 13.15 5.13 -3.02
N TYR A 103 12.91 5.96 -1.99
CA TYR A 103 11.93 7.05 -2.08
C TYR A 103 12.25 8.03 -3.21
N ARG A 104 13.54 8.28 -3.46
CA ARG A 104 14.01 9.09 -4.59
C ARG A 104 13.66 8.52 -5.95
N LEU A 105 13.72 7.18 -6.12
CA LEU A 105 13.35 6.56 -7.38
C LEU A 105 11.84 6.60 -7.57
N ILE A 106 11.08 6.29 -6.53
CA ILE A 106 9.61 6.37 -6.55
C ILE A 106 9.13 7.79 -6.85
N SER A 107 9.72 8.80 -6.20
CA SER A 107 9.36 10.20 -6.44
C SER A 107 9.67 10.62 -7.87
N ALA A 108 10.81 10.20 -8.43
CA ALA A 108 11.15 10.46 -9.83
C ALA A 108 10.20 9.74 -10.81
N THR A 109 9.83 8.48 -10.55
CA THR A 109 8.91 7.71 -11.39
C THR A 109 7.50 8.28 -11.39
N LEU A 110 7.00 8.68 -10.22
CA LEU A 110 5.65 9.24 -10.07
C LEU A 110 5.59 10.76 -10.29
N GLN A 111 6.75 11.39 -10.53
CA GLN A 111 6.91 12.84 -10.70
C GLN A 111 6.40 13.66 -9.50
N LEU A 112 6.70 13.18 -8.30
CA LEU A 112 6.44 13.91 -7.05
C LEU A 112 7.47 15.03 -6.86
N GLU A 113 7.06 16.11 -6.20
CA GLU A 113 7.92 17.29 -5.95
C GLU A 113 9.22 16.95 -5.21
N ASN A 114 9.14 16.02 -4.25
CA ASN A 114 10.29 15.52 -3.50
C ASN A 114 10.01 14.11 -2.95
N ASP A 115 11.06 13.45 -2.48
CA ASP A 115 11.03 12.10 -1.91
C ASP A 115 10.50 12.05 -0.47
N ILE A 116 10.52 13.17 0.25
CA ILE A 116 9.91 13.30 1.59
C ILE A 116 8.40 13.04 1.51
N LEU A 117 7.72 13.46 0.43
CA LEU A 117 6.31 13.17 0.21
C LEU A 117 6.03 11.67 0.12
N VAL A 118 6.91 10.89 -0.51
CA VAL A 118 6.76 9.42 -0.58
C VAL A 118 6.77 8.83 0.83
N SER A 119 7.72 9.22 1.68
CA SER A 119 7.78 8.77 3.07
C SER A 119 6.50 9.14 3.81
N LYS A 120 6.08 10.40 3.73
CA LYS A 120 4.85 10.88 4.39
C LYS A 120 3.62 10.10 3.97
N TYR A 121 3.48 9.78 2.67
CA TYR A 121 2.35 9.00 2.17
C TYR A 121 2.37 7.58 2.73
N CYS A 122 3.52 6.92 2.72
CA CYS A 122 3.69 5.61 3.33
C CYS A 122 3.34 5.62 4.82
N ASP A 123 3.86 6.59 5.58
CA ASP A 123 3.64 6.68 7.02
C ASP A 123 2.16 6.88 7.36
N GLN A 124 1.46 7.74 6.62
CA GLN A 124 0.03 7.97 6.82
C GLN A 124 -0.81 6.73 6.49
N VAL A 125 -0.46 6.01 5.42
CA VAL A 125 -1.15 4.76 5.06
C VAL A 125 -0.93 3.72 6.14
N ILE A 126 0.32 3.52 6.62
CA ILE A 126 0.64 2.58 7.71
C ILE A 126 -0.16 2.92 8.98
N GLN A 127 -0.15 4.18 9.41
CA GLN A 127 -0.90 4.61 10.60
C GLN A 127 -2.40 4.36 10.47
N SER A 128 -2.96 4.57 9.29
CA SER A 128 -4.38 4.31 9.02
C SER A 128 -4.66 2.80 9.02
N PHE A 129 -3.78 1.98 8.42
CA PHE A 129 -3.88 0.51 8.48
C PHE A 129 -3.82 0.00 9.92
N GLU A 130 -2.89 0.50 10.73
CA GLU A 130 -2.73 0.12 12.13
C GLU A 130 -3.97 0.42 12.97
N LYS A 131 -4.65 1.51 12.65
CA LYS A 131 -5.83 1.95 13.39
C LYS A 131 -7.12 1.29 12.91
N ASP A 132 -7.29 1.14 11.59
CA ASP A 132 -8.58 0.80 10.99
C ASP A 132 -8.67 -0.68 10.63
N VAL A 133 -7.57 -1.25 10.14
CA VAL A 133 -7.54 -2.59 9.54
C VAL A 133 -7.00 -3.60 10.53
N LEU A 134 -5.87 -3.30 11.17
CA LEU A 134 -5.23 -4.27 12.08
C LEU A 134 -6.17 -4.75 13.19
N PRO A 135 -6.95 -3.91 13.90
CA PRO A 135 -7.80 -4.40 14.98
C PRO A 135 -8.94 -5.31 14.51
N GLN A 136 -9.38 -5.15 13.26
CA GLN A 136 -10.51 -5.90 12.69
C GLN A 136 -10.08 -7.25 12.12
N TYR A 137 -8.88 -7.32 11.56
CA TYR A 137 -8.41 -8.50 10.83
C TYR A 137 -7.24 -9.21 11.50
N PHE A 138 -6.53 -8.55 12.41
CA PHE A 138 -5.31 -9.06 13.04
C PHE A 138 -5.37 -8.97 14.58
N GLY A 139 -4.63 -9.87 15.22
CA GLY A 139 -4.57 -9.95 16.68
C GLY A 139 -5.74 -10.72 17.30
N CYS A 140 -5.85 -10.65 18.62
CA CYS A 140 -6.86 -11.40 19.38
C CYS A 140 -8.30 -10.85 19.25
N PRO A 141 -8.55 -9.55 19.02
CA PRO A 141 -9.91 -9.04 18.81
C PRO A 141 -10.60 -9.55 17.54
N SER A 142 -9.85 -9.89 16.50
CA SER A 142 -10.39 -10.33 15.20
C SER A 142 -10.84 -11.79 15.18
N MET A 143 -10.55 -12.57 16.22
CA MET A 143 -10.80 -14.01 16.25
C MET A 143 -11.55 -14.44 17.51
N SER A 144 -12.74 -15.01 17.34
CA SER A 144 -13.53 -15.51 18.46
C SER A 144 -12.95 -16.81 19.04
N ARG A 145 -13.14 -17.05 20.34
CA ARG A 145 -12.69 -18.27 21.03
C ARG A 145 -13.15 -19.55 20.34
N LYS A 146 -14.42 -19.60 19.92
CA LYS A 146 -14.99 -20.76 19.23
C LYS A 146 -14.25 -21.02 17.91
N ASN A 147 -14.06 -19.99 17.10
CA ASN A 147 -13.36 -20.09 15.82
C ASN A 147 -11.89 -20.53 16.02
N LEU A 148 -11.18 -19.96 17.02
CA LEU A 148 -9.81 -20.37 17.34
C LEU A 148 -9.72 -21.85 17.75
N ILE A 149 -10.61 -22.31 18.63
CA ILE A 149 -10.61 -23.71 19.09
C ILE A 149 -10.98 -24.63 17.92
N GLU A 150 -12.03 -24.32 17.19
CA GLU A 150 -12.54 -25.18 16.12
C GLU A 150 -11.54 -25.32 14.97
N ASN A 151 -11.01 -24.18 14.49
CA ASN A 151 -10.28 -24.11 13.21
C ASN A 151 -8.76 -23.97 13.34
N HIS A 152 -8.24 -23.53 14.50
CA HIS A 152 -6.83 -23.16 14.64
C HIS A 152 -6.10 -23.86 15.80
N SER A 153 -6.78 -24.68 16.61
CA SER A 153 -6.14 -25.43 17.70
C SER A 153 -5.83 -26.87 17.31
N SER A 154 -4.63 -27.33 17.66
CA SER A 154 -4.20 -28.71 17.42
C SER A 154 -4.97 -29.70 18.30
N LEU A 155 -5.06 -30.96 17.88
CA LEU A 155 -5.74 -32.02 18.64
C LEU A 155 -5.22 -32.15 20.09
N LEU A 156 -3.92 -31.90 20.29
CA LEU A 156 -3.28 -31.88 21.61
C LEU A 156 -3.80 -30.74 22.50
N LEU A 157 -4.01 -29.55 21.94
CA LEU A 157 -4.62 -28.43 22.67
C LEU A 157 -6.08 -28.72 23.00
N LYS A 158 -6.83 -29.32 22.07
CA LYS A 158 -8.23 -29.70 22.29
C LYS A 158 -8.37 -30.71 23.43
N SER A 159 -7.49 -31.72 23.49
CA SER A 159 -7.53 -32.75 24.54
C SER A 159 -7.05 -32.26 25.91
N LEU A 160 -6.06 -31.35 25.96
CA LEU A 160 -5.53 -30.81 27.22
C LEU A 160 -6.45 -29.76 27.88
N PHE A 161 -7.27 -29.05 27.10
CA PHE A 161 -7.95 -27.83 27.57
C PHE A 161 -9.48 -27.85 27.39
N ALA A 162 -10.10 -28.99 27.07
CA ALA A 162 -11.56 -29.11 27.01
C ALA A 162 -12.28 -28.81 28.34
N ASP A 163 -11.56 -28.83 29.48
CA ASP A 163 -12.17 -28.91 30.82
C ASP A 163 -11.66 -27.88 31.85
N ARG A 164 -10.86 -26.88 31.45
CA ARG A 164 -10.36 -25.85 32.38
C ARG A 164 -10.63 -24.43 31.87
N SER A 165 -11.52 -23.73 32.59
CA SER A 165 -12.05 -22.43 32.20
C SER A 165 -11.07 -21.25 32.38
N ASP A 166 -10.07 -21.29 33.26
CA ASP A 166 -9.45 -20.03 33.72
C ASP A 166 -7.93 -20.06 33.95
N LYS A 167 -7.12 -20.82 33.18
CA LYS A 167 -5.66 -20.81 33.41
C LYS A 167 -4.81 -20.54 32.17
N PHE A 168 -4.05 -19.45 32.32
CA PHE A 168 -2.94 -18.93 31.55
C PHE A 168 -1.82 -19.97 31.42
N PHE A 169 -1.29 -20.18 30.21
CA PHE A 169 0.00 -20.85 30.04
C PHE A 169 0.78 -20.26 28.87
N LEU A 170 1.96 -19.73 29.17
CA LEU A 170 2.97 -19.36 28.20
C LEU A 170 3.99 -20.50 28.14
N ILE A 171 3.81 -21.45 27.23
CA ILE A 171 4.81 -22.48 26.97
C ILE A 171 5.62 -22.03 25.76
N CYS A 172 6.73 -21.33 26.04
CA CYS A 172 7.79 -21.12 25.04
C CYS A 172 8.58 -22.43 24.91
N GLU A 173 8.01 -23.43 24.24
CA GLU A 173 8.81 -24.61 23.89
C GLU A 173 9.62 -24.33 22.63
N LYS A 174 10.94 -24.42 22.80
CA LYS A 174 11.87 -24.58 21.69
C LYS A 174 11.36 -25.75 20.85
N SER A 175 11.08 -25.52 19.56
CA SER A 175 10.71 -26.58 18.63
C SER A 175 11.61 -27.79 18.82
N SER A 176 11.03 -28.95 19.13
CA SER A 176 11.76 -30.22 19.32
C SER A 176 12.44 -30.72 18.03
N ASN A 177 12.15 -30.09 16.89
CA ASN A 177 12.78 -30.37 15.60
C ASN A 177 14.22 -29.82 15.52
N ASN A 178 15.12 -30.49 16.22
CA ASN A 178 16.57 -30.21 16.23
C ASN A 178 17.19 -30.28 14.82
N ALA A 179 16.67 -31.14 13.95
CA ALA A 179 17.18 -31.30 12.59
C ALA A 179 16.96 -30.02 11.74
N TYR A 180 15.77 -29.42 11.83
CA TYR A 180 15.48 -28.18 11.13
C TYR A 180 16.27 -26.99 11.71
N GLN A 181 16.41 -26.92 13.04
CA GLN A 181 17.20 -25.87 13.69
C GLN A 181 18.66 -25.88 13.21
N ARG A 182 19.28 -27.06 13.12
CA ARG A 182 20.65 -27.21 12.59
C ARG A 182 20.75 -26.80 11.13
N LYS A 183 19.78 -27.18 10.29
CA LYS A 183 19.74 -26.78 8.86
C LYS A 183 19.56 -25.28 8.67
N SER A 184 18.80 -24.63 9.54
CA SER A 184 18.57 -23.19 9.50
C SER A 184 19.71 -22.36 10.08
N PHE A 185 20.74 -22.97 10.68
CA PHE A 185 21.84 -22.24 11.31
C PHE A 185 22.86 -21.74 10.28
N SER A 186 23.09 -20.42 10.24
CA SER A 186 24.16 -19.84 9.44
C SER A 186 25.49 -19.96 10.18
N GLY A 187 26.42 -20.77 9.66
CA GLY A 187 27.78 -20.84 10.19
C GLY A 187 28.53 -19.50 10.11
N ARG A 188 28.24 -18.68 9.08
CA ARG A 188 28.89 -17.38 8.86
C ARG A 188 28.38 -16.30 9.81
N LYS A 189 27.06 -16.23 10.03
CA LYS A 189 26.46 -15.25 10.95
C LYS A 189 26.39 -15.74 12.40
N LYS A 190 26.72 -17.02 12.64
CA LYS A 190 26.58 -17.73 13.92
C LYS A 190 25.18 -17.60 14.55
N VAL A 191 24.14 -17.49 13.71
CA VAL A 191 22.74 -17.37 14.15
C VAL A 191 21.81 -18.20 13.25
N PRO A 192 20.66 -18.69 13.76
CA PRO A 192 19.60 -19.26 12.94
C PRO A 192 19.05 -18.23 11.94
N LEU A 193 18.99 -18.58 10.65
CA LEU A 193 18.42 -17.81 9.55
C LEU A 193 16.90 -17.77 9.59
N CYS A 194 16.28 -18.81 10.13
CA CYS A 194 14.85 -18.87 10.43
C CYS A 194 14.71 -19.31 11.88
N LYS A 195 14.26 -18.41 12.76
CA LYS A 195 13.78 -18.80 14.08
C LYS A 195 12.33 -19.27 13.91
N PRO A 196 11.99 -20.53 14.17
CA PRO A 196 10.59 -20.90 14.28
C PRO A 196 10.01 -20.15 15.49
N PHE A 197 9.02 -19.29 15.24
CA PHE A 197 8.20 -18.68 16.27
C PHE A 197 6.81 -19.29 16.21
N ILE A 198 6.30 -19.73 17.36
CA ILE A 198 4.92 -20.13 17.53
C ILE A 198 4.18 -18.88 18.02
N ILE A 199 3.14 -18.49 17.29
CA ILE A 199 2.30 -17.34 17.66
C ILE A 199 1.26 -17.85 18.66
N CYS A 200 1.34 -17.38 19.90
CA CYS A 200 0.35 -17.64 20.93
C CYS A 200 -0.63 -16.47 21.02
N THR A 201 -1.92 -16.75 21.13
CA THR A 201 -2.98 -15.73 21.24
C THR A 201 -3.44 -15.61 22.69
N THR A 202 -3.71 -14.39 23.14
CA THR A 202 -4.20 -14.06 24.49
C THR A 202 -5.64 -13.55 24.42
N MET A 203 -6.49 -13.93 25.38
CA MET A 203 -7.85 -13.39 25.47
C MET A 203 -7.92 -12.44 26.67
N PRO A 204 -8.16 -11.13 26.49
CA PRO A 204 -8.34 -10.21 27.61
C PRO A 204 -9.79 -10.29 28.11
N ASN A 205 -10.01 -11.01 29.20
CA ASN A 205 -11.10 -10.66 30.11
C ASN A 205 -10.51 -9.67 31.12
N HIS A 206 -10.93 -8.40 30.99
CA HIS A 206 -10.49 -7.20 31.71
C HIS A 206 -9.40 -6.35 31.04
N ARG A 207 -9.81 -5.12 30.71
CA ARG A 207 -8.98 -4.01 30.23
C ARG A 207 -7.88 -3.73 31.26
N HIS A 208 -6.63 -4.02 30.93
CA HIS A 208 -5.51 -3.23 31.40
C HIS A 208 -4.53 -3.05 30.24
N TYR A 209 -4.46 -1.81 29.75
CA TYR A 209 -3.48 -1.37 28.79
C TYR A 209 -2.08 -1.56 29.36
N TRP A 210 -1.24 -2.33 28.68
CA TRP A 210 0.22 -2.28 28.85
C TRP A 210 0.81 -2.01 27.47
N TRP A 211 1.29 -0.77 27.30
CA TRP A 211 2.11 -0.34 26.17
C TRP A 211 3.56 -0.72 26.44
N TYR A 212 4.25 -1.23 25.42
CA TYR A 212 5.67 -1.01 25.15
C TYR A 212 5.82 -0.70 23.67
#